data_AF-A0A7S1ZGA1-F1
#
_entry.id   AF-A0A7S1ZGA1-F1
#
_cell.length_a   1.000
_cell.length_b   1.000
_cell.length_c   1.000
_cell.angle_alpha   90.00
_cell.angle_beta   90.00
_cell.angle_gamma   90.00
#
_symmetry.space_group_name_H-M   'P 1'
#
loop_
_entity.id
_entity.type
_entity.pdbx_description
1 polymer ?
#
loop_
_entity_poly.entity_id
_entity_poly.type
_entity_poly.pdbx_seq_one_letter_code
_entity_poly.pdbx_strand_id
1 'polypeptide(L)'
;DEDEEGGASADAEGGSKKSSAARARERYAQEASGGRPRLPGDPDVTEGEITIDVLESSSVTTGPLTVEVSSGYNAEQSDPPMRKHCFQYTIRITNNSSTDTIQLLSRKFEIQTVGSSMKDVVQGEGVTGRQPILNPGEVFEYTSTAPLSVRPIGTTEVAARMKGEYRYVVLAPGQDTATPEQVKEGGDAAAGLGTFHFVFPETQRVQPFRTAEDDADDDDEDEEDEDDAPAARSAPAAAASSRPTAGPASSTLPGDPDMTRGDVRPSDPSVSDSSDTLTDGVRVRVTTSYKPERSDPSMDKHCFQYNIRITNESPDRSVQLVSRRFEIQTVGSDGKDVVQGPGVTGRQPVLKPGESFEYNSTAPLSVKPMLDRTPVVARMEGEYNFVVLEEDGSAPQGGDPMKAKLGRFHFILPDLGAV
;
A
#
# COMPACT_ATOMS: atom_id res chain seq x y z
N ASP A 1 -76.79 -16.51 -5.33
CA ASP A 1 -76.85 -15.92 -6.67
C ASP A 1 -76.09 -14.60 -6.59
N GLU A 2 -74.75 -14.67 -6.51
CA GLU A 2 -73.83 -14.76 -7.68
C GLU A 2 -74.06 -13.52 -8.58
N ASP A 3 -73.24 -12.48 -8.49
CA ASP A 3 -71.84 -12.30 -8.94
C ASP A 3 -71.78 -11.54 -10.28
N GLU A 4 -70.88 -10.55 -10.30
CA GLU A 4 -70.11 -10.02 -11.45
C GLU A 4 -70.90 -9.39 -12.63
N GLU A 5 -70.47 -8.36 -13.35
CA GLU A 5 -69.19 -7.67 -13.56
C GLU A 5 -69.49 -6.40 -14.40
N GLY A 6 -68.58 -5.42 -14.46
CA GLY A 6 -68.59 -4.40 -15.52
C GLY A 6 -68.02 -3.05 -15.12
N GLY A 7 -66.74 -2.83 -15.41
CA GLY A 7 -65.95 -1.65 -15.00
C GLY A 7 -66.06 -0.43 -15.91
N ALA A 8 -65.47 0.69 -15.44
CA ALA A 8 -64.37 1.41 -16.11
C ALA A 8 -64.11 2.79 -15.45
N SER A 9 -62.86 2.94 -14.99
CA SER A 9 -61.97 4.13 -15.01
C SER A 9 -62.49 5.53 -14.67
N ALA A 10 -61.85 6.20 -13.69
CA ALA A 10 -60.77 7.16 -13.96
C ALA A 10 -60.24 7.84 -12.66
N ASP A 11 -58.91 7.83 -12.55
CA ASP A 11 -58.00 8.84 -11.97
C ASP A 11 -58.08 9.23 -10.48
N ALA A 12 -57.11 8.71 -9.72
CA ALA A 12 -56.66 9.27 -8.45
C ALA A 12 -55.14 9.51 -8.49
N GLU A 13 -54.74 10.78 -8.44
CA GLU A 13 -53.36 11.23 -8.18
C GLU A 13 -52.89 10.76 -6.80
N GLY A 14 -52.02 9.76 -6.77
CA GLY A 14 -51.30 9.30 -5.58
C GLY A 14 -49.91 9.89 -5.50
N GLY A 15 -49.75 11.07 -4.88
CA GLY A 15 -48.45 11.61 -4.50
C GLY A 15 -47.81 10.81 -3.36
N SER A 16 -47.14 9.70 -3.69
CA SER A 16 -46.40 8.89 -2.72
C SER A 16 -45.20 9.65 -2.16
N LYS A 17 -45.17 9.87 -0.85
CA LYS A 17 -44.02 10.43 -0.13
C LYS A 17 -42.82 9.48 -0.30
N LYS A 18 -41.81 9.92 -1.06
CA LYS A 18 -40.55 9.19 -1.29
C LYS A 18 -39.95 8.70 0.04
N SER A 19 -39.55 7.42 0.07
CA SER A 19 -38.90 6.79 1.23
C SER A 19 -37.55 7.44 1.57
N SER A 20 -37.06 7.26 2.80
CA SER A 20 -35.77 7.79 3.25
C SER A 20 -34.61 7.32 2.36
N ALA A 21 -34.68 6.09 1.85
CA ALA A 21 -33.72 5.52 0.90
C ALA A 21 -33.79 6.19 -0.47
N ALA A 22 -34.97 6.58 -0.96
CA ALA A 22 -35.11 7.32 -2.21
C ALA A 22 -34.58 8.75 -2.08
N ARG A 23 -34.84 9.42 -0.95
CA ARG A 23 -34.25 10.75 -0.65
C ARG A 23 -32.73 10.68 -0.46
N ALA A 24 -32.21 9.59 0.12
CA ALA A 24 -30.77 9.36 0.24
C ALA A 24 -30.12 9.12 -1.13
N ARG A 25 -30.76 8.34 -2.02
CA ARG A 25 -30.28 8.14 -3.41
C ARG A 25 -30.30 9.41 -4.24
N GLU A 26 -31.30 10.28 -4.03
CA GLU A 26 -31.41 11.56 -4.73
C GLU A 26 -30.41 12.60 -4.19
N ARG A 27 -30.10 12.60 -2.88
CA ARG A 27 -28.95 13.33 -2.31
C ARG A 27 -27.62 12.81 -2.86
N TYR A 28 -27.43 11.49 -2.91
CA TYR A 28 -26.24 10.87 -3.50
C TYR A 28 -26.09 11.20 -4.99
N ALA A 29 -27.18 11.28 -5.74
CA ALA A 29 -27.16 11.66 -7.15
C ALA A 29 -26.87 13.15 -7.38
N GLN A 30 -27.27 14.03 -6.46
CA GLN A 30 -26.91 15.46 -6.51
C GLN A 30 -25.45 15.69 -6.07
N GLU A 31 -24.94 14.92 -5.10
CA GLU A 31 -23.53 14.89 -4.70
C GLU A 31 -22.62 14.24 -5.78
N ALA A 32 -23.17 13.35 -6.63
CA ALA A 32 -22.46 12.72 -7.74
C ALA A 32 -22.16 13.66 -8.94
N SER A 33 -22.56 14.93 -8.88
CA SER A 33 -22.07 15.97 -9.81
C SER A 33 -20.63 16.41 -9.51
N GLY A 34 -20.06 16.00 -8.38
CA GLY A 34 -18.65 16.21 -8.02
C GLY A 34 -17.91 14.88 -7.86
N GLY A 35 -17.28 14.41 -8.94
CA GLY A 35 -16.16 13.46 -8.94
C GLY A 35 -16.34 12.16 -8.15
N ARG A 36 -16.58 11.06 -8.86
CA ARG A 36 -16.51 9.67 -8.36
C ARG A 36 -15.38 9.49 -7.32
N PRO A 37 -15.62 8.80 -6.18
CA PRO A 37 -14.55 8.29 -5.35
C PRO A 37 -13.61 7.41 -6.19
N ARG A 38 -12.41 7.92 -6.43
CA ARG A 38 -11.35 7.31 -7.26
C ARG A 38 -11.00 5.92 -6.75
N LEU A 39 -10.96 4.95 -7.65
CA LEU A 39 -10.63 3.56 -7.33
C LEU A 39 -9.16 3.29 -7.69
N PRO A 40 -8.54 2.25 -7.10
CA PRO A 40 -7.27 1.74 -7.57
C PRO A 40 -7.40 1.34 -9.05
N GLY A 41 -6.63 1.97 -9.95
CA GLY A 41 -6.73 1.77 -11.41
C GLY A 41 -7.13 3.00 -12.23
N ASP A 42 -7.26 4.19 -11.62
CA ASP A 42 -7.34 5.43 -12.42
C ASP A 42 -6.01 5.65 -13.18
N PRO A 43 -6.04 6.08 -14.46
CA PRO A 43 -4.87 6.12 -15.35
C PRO A 43 -3.70 6.96 -14.79
N ASP A 44 -4.01 8.04 -14.07
CA ASP A 44 -3.04 8.91 -13.38
C ASP A 44 -2.33 8.24 -12.19
N VAL A 45 -2.88 7.14 -11.67
CA VAL A 45 -2.31 6.34 -10.57
C VAL A 45 -1.53 5.12 -11.10
N THR A 46 -1.81 4.67 -12.32
CA THR A 46 -1.18 3.49 -12.94
C THR A 46 0.01 3.80 -13.85
N GLU A 47 0.07 4.98 -14.47
CA GLU A 47 1.11 5.29 -15.45
C GLU A 47 2.36 5.96 -14.86
N GLY A 48 2.30 6.47 -13.62
CA GLY A 48 3.38 7.30 -13.07
C GLY A 48 3.53 8.65 -13.79
N GLU A 49 2.87 8.86 -14.94
CA GLU A 49 2.64 10.16 -15.56
C GLU A 49 1.48 10.86 -14.86
N ILE A 50 1.84 11.42 -13.71
CA ILE A 50 1.07 12.44 -13.04
C ILE A 50 1.16 13.69 -13.92
N THR A 51 0.16 13.95 -14.79
CA THR A 51 -0.08 15.29 -15.35
C THR A 51 -0.66 16.19 -14.25
N ILE A 52 0.05 16.30 -13.14
CA ILE A 52 -0.32 17.09 -11.96
C ILE A 52 0.91 17.92 -11.65
N ASP A 53 0.71 19.23 -11.41
CA ASP A 53 1.81 20.10 -10.99
C ASP A 53 2.44 19.52 -9.72
N VAL A 54 3.69 19.05 -9.85
CA VAL A 54 4.47 18.51 -8.74
C VAL A 54 4.90 19.69 -7.87
N LEU A 55 4.41 19.70 -6.64
CA LEU A 55 4.57 20.80 -5.70
C LEU A 55 5.14 20.25 -4.39
N GLU A 56 6.41 20.50 -4.12
CA GLU A 56 7.04 20.16 -2.84
C GLU A 56 6.59 21.09 -1.69
N SER A 57 5.90 22.18 -2.02
CA SER A 57 5.36 23.16 -1.09
C SER A 57 3.95 23.61 -1.46
N SER A 58 3.19 24.12 -0.49
CA SER A 58 1.91 24.78 -0.74
C SER A 58 1.64 25.88 0.27
N SER A 59 0.79 26.85 -0.09
CA SER A 59 0.34 27.94 0.79
C SER A 59 -1.15 28.18 0.56
N VAL A 60 -1.93 28.15 1.65
CA VAL A 60 -3.38 28.35 1.60
C VAL A 60 -3.81 29.25 2.74
N THR A 61 -4.61 30.26 2.43
CA THR A 61 -5.26 31.12 3.42
C THR A 61 -6.73 30.75 3.52
N THR A 62 -7.18 30.37 4.71
CA THR A 62 -8.58 30.05 5.00
C THR A 62 -9.01 30.84 6.23
N GLY A 63 -9.94 31.77 6.05
CA GLY A 63 -10.32 32.70 7.12
C GLY A 63 -9.11 33.51 7.60
N PRO A 64 -8.86 33.61 8.92
CA PRO A 64 -7.75 34.39 9.47
C PRO A 64 -6.38 33.67 9.40
N LEU A 65 -6.33 32.37 9.07
CA LEU A 65 -5.09 31.60 9.09
C LEU A 65 -4.51 31.39 7.69
N THR A 66 -3.21 31.62 7.54
CA THR A 66 -2.42 31.13 6.40
C THR A 66 -1.60 29.93 6.84
N VAL A 67 -1.73 28.82 6.13
CA VAL A 67 -0.99 27.58 6.34
C VAL A 67 -0.06 27.35 5.17
N GLU A 68 1.24 27.35 5.44
CA GLU A 68 2.30 27.06 4.49
C GLU A 68 2.96 25.73 4.83
N VAL A 69 3.37 24.99 3.83
CA VAL A 69 4.09 23.73 3.98
C VAL A 69 5.20 23.63 2.97
N SER A 70 6.35 23.10 3.39
CA SER A 70 7.44 22.66 2.52
C SER A 70 7.88 21.27 2.95
N SER A 71 8.10 20.39 1.98
CA SER A 71 8.57 19.02 2.21
C SER A 71 9.95 18.77 1.61
N GLY A 72 10.63 17.76 2.12
CA GLY A 72 11.93 17.32 1.60
C GLY A 72 12.21 15.88 1.96
N TYR A 73 13.08 15.24 1.18
CA TYR A 73 13.51 13.86 1.42
C TYR A 73 14.57 13.80 2.52
N ASN A 74 14.39 12.89 3.48
CA ASN A 74 15.35 12.66 4.56
C ASN A 74 16.12 11.36 4.28
N ALA A 75 17.30 11.48 3.68
CA ALA A 75 18.13 10.34 3.31
C ALA A 75 18.67 9.57 4.53
N GLU A 76 19.00 10.26 5.63
CA GLU A 76 19.56 9.65 6.85
C GLU A 76 18.57 8.71 7.56
N GLN A 77 17.28 9.05 7.53
CA GLN A 77 16.21 8.25 8.12
C GLN A 77 15.53 7.33 7.10
N SER A 78 16.02 7.32 5.86
CA SER A 78 15.54 6.44 4.81
C SER A 78 16.39 5.19 4.72
N ASP A 79 15.75 4.10 4.32
CA ASP A 79 16.39 2.86 3.91
C ASP A 79 15.75 2.45 2.55
N PRO A 80 16.22 3.02 1.43
CA PRO A 80 15.71 2.69 0.10
C PRO A 80 15.78 1.20 -0.23
N PRO A 81 16.87 0.46 0.11
CA PRO A 81 16.91 -1.00 -0.07
C PRO A 81 15.76 -1.73 0.64
N MET A 82 15.34 -1.27 1.83
CA MET A 82 14.18 -1.81 2.56
C MET A 82 12.84 -1.12 2.20
N ARG A 83 12.81 -0.22 1.22
CA ARG A 83 11.64 0.57 0.79
C ARG A 83 11.02 1.44 1.88
N LYS A 84 11.85 1.89 2.81
CA LYS A 84 11.45 2.85 3.84
C LYS A 84 11.95 4.21 3.40
N HIS A 85 11.05 5.06 2.93
CA HIS A 85 11.39 6.40 2.50
C HIS A 85 10.86 7.38 3.54
N CYS A 86 11.76 8.05 4.25
CA CYS A 86 11.40 9.07 5.21
C CYS A 86 11.40 10.42 4.51
N PHE A 87 10.27 11.11 4.57
CA PHE A 87 10.18 12.51 4.21
C PHE A 87 10.03 13.34 5.47
N GLN A 88 10.49 14.58 5.41
CA GLN A 88 10.22 15.59 6.43
C GLN A 88 9.42 16.72 5.81
N TYR A 89 8.53 17.30 6.60
CA TYR A 89 7.79 18.47 6.18
C TYR A 89 7.71 19.48 7.32
N THR A 90 7.86 20.74 6.97
CA THR A 90 7.77 21.89 7.87
C THR A 90 6.50 22.63 7.53
N ILE A 91 5.64 22.85 8.54
CA ILE A 91 4.39 23.59 8.40
C ILE A 91 4.48 24.85 9.23
N ARG A 92 4.10 25.97 8.60
CA ARG A 92 4.04 27.30 9.20
C ARG A 92 2.61 27.80 9.17
N ILE A 93 2.07 28.16 10.31
CA ILE A 93 0.69 28.62 10.49
C ILE A 93 0.76 30.05 11.01
N THR A 94 0.28 31.00 10.23
CA THR A 94 0.29 32.43 10.55
C THR A 94 -1.12 32.88 10.87
N ASN A 95 -1.30 33.55 12.01
CA ASN A 95 -2.53 34.26 12.33
C ASN A 95 -2.50 35.66 11.69
N ASN A 96 -3.26 35.86 10.62
CA ASN A 96 -3.37 37.14 9.93
C ASN A 96 -4.53 38.01 10.47
N SER A 97 -5.27 37.56 11.49
CA SER A 97 -6.24 38.44 12.14
C SER A 97 -5.49 39.60 12.79
N SER A 98 -6.03 40.80 12.64
CA SER A 98 -5.51 42.00 13.30
C SER A 98 -5.96 42.12 14.76
N THR A 99 -6.97 41.34 15.19
CA THR A 99 -7.64 41.50 16.48
C THR A 99 -7.78 40.22 17.27
N ASP A 100 -7.89 39.07 16.61
CA ASP A 100 -8.36 37.85 17.25
C ASP A 100 -7.21 36.92 17.61
N THR A 101 -7.25 36.39 18.84
CA THR A 101 -6.36 35.31 19.27
C THR A 101 -6.98 33.96 18.91
N ILE A 102 -6.19 33.06 18.32
CA ILE A 102 -6.66 31.79 17.78
C ILE A 102 -5.95 30.64 18.48
N GLN A 103 -6.69 29.60 18.88
CA GLN A 103 -6.10 28.37 19.39
C GLN A 103 -6.33 27.20 18.44
N LEU A 104 -5.25 26.50 18.08
CA LEU A 104 -5.33 25.29 17.28
C LEU A 104 -5.69 24.10 18.17
N LEU A 105 -6.71 23.34 17.76
CA LEU A 105 -7.32 22.29 18.58
C LEU A 105 -6.99 20.90 18.10
N SER A 106 -7.00 20.66 16.80
CA SER A 106 -6.71 19.36 16.20
C SER A 106 -6.30 19.50 14.74
N ARG A 107 -5.78 18.40 14.20
CA ARG A 107 -5.37 18.30 12.80
C ARG A 107 -5.90 17.02 12.18
N LYS A 108 -6.22 17.09 10.89
CA LYS A 108 -6.59 15.95 10.07
C LYS A 108 -5.87 16.06 8.73
N PHE A 109 -5.06 15.07 8.40
CA PHE A 109 -4.38 14.98 7.12
C PHE A 109 -4.78 13.70 6.40
N GLU A 110 -4.86 13.78 5.08
CA GLU A 110 -5.04 12.66 4.17
C GLU A 110 -3.77 12.52 3.34
N ILE A 111 -3.11 11.37 3.47
CA ILE A 111 -1.92 11.00 2.71
C ILE A 111 -2.32 9.91 1.73
N GLN A 112 -2.12 10.18 0.44
CA GLN A 112 -2.29 9.21 -0.63
C GLN A 112 -0.90 8.80 -1.12
N THR A 113 -0.46 7.63 -0.69
CA THR A 113 0.82 7.05 -1.15
C THR A 113 0.70 6.52 -2.57
N VAL A 114 1.70 6.79 -3.40
CA VAL A 114 1.74 6.28 -4.78
C VAL A 114 1.87 4.75 -4.76
N GLY A 115 1.08 4.09 -5.61
CA GLY A 115 0.96 2.63 -5.62
C GLY A 115 0.15 2.03 -4.46
N SER A 116 -0.39 2.85 -3.55
CA SER A 116 -1.34 2.42 -2.52
C SER A 116 -2.79 2.63 -2.97
N SER A 117 -3.64 1.64 -2.78
CA SER A 117 -5.08 1.73 -2.95
C SER A 117 -5.80 2.44 -1.80
N MET A 118 -5.12 2.64 -0.68
CA MET A 118 -5.66 3.21 0.55
C MET A 118 -5.08 4.60 0.82
N LYS A 119 -5.93 5.48 1.36
CA LYS A 119 -5.52 6.77 1.92
C LYS A 119 -5.25 6.59 3.41
N ASP A 120 -4.09 7.03 3.86
CA ASP A 120 -3.79 7.13 5.28
C ASP A 120 -4.39 8.43 5.82
N VAL A 121 -5.21 8.31 6.86
CA VAL A 121 -5.82 9.47 7.51
C VAL A 121 -5.16 9.66 8.86
N VAL A 122 -4.33 10.69 8.97
CA VAL A 122 -3.65 11.06 10.21
C VAL A 122 -4.51 12.09 10.94
N GLN A 123 -5.07 11.70 12.08
CA GLN A 123 -5.84 12.59 12.95
C GLN A 123 -5.22 12.61 14.34
N GLY A 124 -5.15 13.80 14.95
CA GLY A 124 -4.63 13.93 16.29
C GLY A 124 -5.08 15.21 16.97
N GLU A 125 -5.17 15.15 18.30
CA GLU A 125 -5.37 16.32 19.13
C GLU A 125 -4.16 17.25 19.04
N GLY A 126 -4.43 18.54 18.95
CA GLY A 126 -3.47 19.60 18.78
C GLY A 126 -2.64 19.51 17.49
N VAL A 127 -1.54 20.24 17.52
CA VAL A 127 -0.47 20.25 16.53
C VAL A 127 0.80 19.72 17.21
N THR A 128 1.29 18.56 16.78
CA THR A 128 2.36 17.78 17.44
C THR A 128 2.09 17.41 18.91
N GLY A 129 0.81 17.35 19.32
CA GLY A 129 0.40 17.04 20.69
C GLY A 129 0.32 18.25 21.63
N ARG A 130 0.43 19.47 21.08
CA ARG A 130 0.18 20.73 21.80
C ARG A 130 -0.97 21.49 21.14
N GLN A 131 -1.70 22.32 21.89
CA GLN A 131 -2.73 23.20 21.34
C GLN A 131 -2.22 24.65 21.37
N PRO A 132 -1.40 25.06 20.38
CA PRO A 132 -0.79 26.39 20.38
C PRO A 132 -1.86 27.49 20.26
N ILE A 133 -1.60 28.59 20.96
CA ILE A 133 -2.39 29.82 20.94
C ILE A 133 -1.58 30.86 20.17
N LEU A 134 -2.20 31.51 19.18
CA LEU A 134 -1.59 32.48 18.27
C LEU A 134 -2.28 33.83 18.44
N ASN A 135 -1.57 34.81 18.98
CA ASN A 135 -2.03 36.20 18.97
C ASN A 135 -2.06 36.77 17.54
N PRO A 136 -2.71 37.91 17.32
CA PRO A 136 -2.66 38.65 16.06
C PRO A 136 -1.23 38.80 15.52
N GLY A 137 -0.98 38.30 14.31
CA GLY A 137 0.32 38.34 13.64
C GLY A 137 1.32 37.25 14.07
N GLU A 138 1.00 36.41 15.06
CA GLU A 138 1.90 35.35 15.50
C GLU A 138 1.94 34.17 14.52
N VAL A 139 3.07 33.48 14.55
CA VAL A 139 3.38 32.35 13.69
C VAL A 139 3.74 31.15 14.55
N PHE A 140 3.16 29.99 14.21
CA PHE A 140 3.57 28.71 14.76
C PHE A 140 4.14 27.83 13.66
N GLU A 141 5.35 27.34 13.90
CA GLU A 141 6.08 26.48 12.97
C GLU A 141 6.44 25.16 13.63
N TYR A 142 6.29 24.07 12.90
CA TYR A 142 6.75 22.76 13.35
C TYR A 142 7.23 21.90 12.19
N THR A 143 8.13 20.97 12.50
CA THR A 143 8.63 19.97 11.55
C THR A 143 8.21 18.58 12.01
N SER A 144 7.75 17.75 11.08
CA SER A 144 7.36 16.36 11.32
C SER A 144 7.91 15.48 10.21
N THR A 145 7.97 14.17 10.46
CA THR A 145 8.37 13.18 9.48
C THR A 145 7.17 12.35 9.00
N ALA A 146 7.29 11.86 7.77
CA ALA A 146 6.36 10.94 7.12
C ALA A 146 7.17 9.72 6.64
N PRO A 147 7.24 8.65 7.44
CA PRO A 147 7.82 7.39 6.99
C PRO A 147 6.83 6.72 6.02
N LEU A 148 7.18 6.67 4.75
CA LEU A 148 6.37 6.09 3.69
C LEU A 148 6.99 4.79 3.20
N SER A 149 6.15 3.75 3.11
CA SER A 149 6.51 2.50 2.45
C SER A 149 6.13 2.60 0.98
N VAL A 150 6.98 3.26 0.20
CA VAL A 150 6.75 3.47 -1.23
C VAL A 150 7.64 2.53 -2.03
N ARG A 151 7.10 2.01 -3.12
CA ARG A 151 7.90 1.30 -4.11
C ARG A 151 7.90 2.15 -5.37
N PRO A 152 9.01 2.83 -5.71
CA PRO A 152 9.11 3.57 -6.97
C PRO A 152 8.76 2.65 -8.16
N ILE A 153 7.88 3.11 -9.04
CA ILE A 153 7.43 2.42 -10.26
C ILE A 153 7.80 3.28 -11.47
N GLY A 154 8.51 2.77 -12.47
CA GLY A 154 8.87 3.57 -13.67
C GLY A 154 9.60 4.87 -13.30
N THR A 155 9.25 6.01 -13.88
CA THR A 155 9.85 7.33 -13.61
C THR A 155 9.34 8.01 -12.31
N THR A 156 8.83 7.25 -11.32
CA THR A 156 8.17 7.80 -10.12
C THR A 156 8.98 8.94 -9.48
N GLU A 157 8.49 10.16 -9.68
CA GLU A 157 8.99 11.37 -9.04
C GLU A 157 8.27 11.61 -7.71
N VAL A 158 6.96 11.35 -7.65
CA VAL A 158 6.13 11.58 -6.47
C VAL A 158 5.99 10.30 -5.63
N ALA A 159 6.34 10.36 -4.36
CA ALA A 159 6.17 9.27 -3.41
C ALA A 159 4.75 9.21 -2.81
N ALA A 160 4.19 10.38 -2.50
CA ALA A 160 2.83 10.51 -1.97
C ALA A 160 2.32 11.94 -2.10
N ARG A 161 0.99 12.10 -2.04
CA ARG A 161 0.31 13.40 -1.97
C ARG A 161 -0.33 13.58 -0.60
N MET A 162 -0.13 14.73 0.03
CA MET A 162 -0.73 15.06 1.32
C MET A 162 -1.57 16.33 1.23
N LYS A 163 -2.72 16.33 1.89
CA LYS A 163 -3.58 17.50 2.10
C LYS A 163 -4.29 17.39 3.45
N GLY A 164 -4.92 18.45 3.93
CA GLY A 164 -5.74 18.32 5.13
C GLY A 164 -6.27 19.62 5.68
N GLU A 165 -6.50 19.65 6.99
CA GLU A 165 -7.05 20.81 7.70
C GLU A 165 -6.64 20.82 9.18
N TYR A 166 -6.64 22.02 9.75
CA TYR A 166 -6.56 22.28 11.18
C TYR A 166 -7.90 22.77 11.69
N ARG A 167 -8.38 22.21 12.80
CA ARG A 167 -9.50 22.79 13.55
C ARG A 167 -8.97 23.83 14.52
N TYR A 168 -9.65 24.96 14.61
CA TYR A 168 -9.28 26.03 15.54
C TYR A 168 -10.52 26.69 16.14
N VAL A 169 -10.30 27.44 17.22
CA VAL A 169 -11.30 28.27 17.90
C VAL A 169 -10.76 29.69 17.99
N VAL A 170 -11.66 30.68 17.90
CA VAL A 170 -11.32 32.07 18.18
C VAL A 170 -11.60 32.34 19.65
N LEU A 171 -10.60 32.76 20.41
CA LEU A 171 -10.75 33.01 21.84
C LEU A 171 -11.48 34.34 22.07
N ALA A 172 -12.49 34.32 22.96
CA ALA A 172 -13.17 35.54 23.37
C ALA A 172 -12.23 36.47 24.19
N PRO A 173 -12.49 37.78 24.25
CA PRO A 173 -11.69 38.68 25.09
C PRO A 173 -11.62 38.22 26.54
N GLY A 174 -10.39 38.02 27.07
CA GLY A 174 -10.16 37.52 28.43
C GLY A 174 -10.24 36.00 28.59
N GLN A 175 -10.41 35.25 27.50
CA GLN A 175 -10.32 33.80 27.50
C GLN A 175 -8.88 33.34 27.26
N ASP A 176 -8.30 32.64 28.23
CA ASP A 176 -6.90 32.17 28.15
C ASP A 176 -6.74 30.91 27.29
N THR A 177 -7.77 30.07 27.19
CA THR A 177 -7.75 28.81 26.41
C THR A 177 -9.18 28.38 26.06
N ALA A 178 -9.31 27.51 25.06
CA ALA A 178 -10.54 26.87 24.62
C ALA A 178 -11.26 26.18 25.78
N THR A 179 -12.58 26.34 25.85
CA THR A 179 -13.39 25.63 26.84
C THR A 179 -13.49 24.14 26.46
N PRO A 180 -13.75 23.24 27.44
CA PRO A 180 -13.96 21.81 27.14
C PRO A 180 -15.08 21.55 26.13
N GLU A 181 -16.10 22.42 26.08
CA GLU A 181 -17.19 22.35 25.11
C GLU A 181 -16.69 22.68 23.69
N GLN A 182 -15.94 23.76 23.53
CA GLN A 182 -15.34 24.14 22.24
C GLN A 182 -14.38 23.06 21.70
N VAL A 183 -13.59 22.43 22.59
CA VAL A 183 -12.73 21.30 22.22
C VAL A 183 -13.55 20.10 21.75
N LYS A 184 -14.63 19.77 22.47
CA LYS A 184 -15.50 18.64 22.16
C LYS A 184 -16.26 18.83 20.84
N GLU A 185 -16.65 20.06 20.51
CA GLU A 185 -17.29 20.39 19.23
C GLU A 185 -16.29 20.43 18.06
N GLY A 186 -14.99 20.41 18.37
CA GLY A 186 -13.91 20.41 17.40
C GLY A 186 -13.61 21.80 16.84
N GLY A 187 -13.82 22.86 17.63
CA GLY A 187 -13.55 24.24 17.25
C GLY A 187 -14.64 24.91 16.42
N ASP A 188 -14.49 26.22 16.25
CA ASP A 188 -15.46 27.07 15.55
C ASP A 188 -15.30 26.98 14.02
N ALA A 189 -14.09 26.69 13.55
CA ALA A 189 -13.74 26.72 12.13
C ALA A 189 -12.56 25.80 11.77
N ALA A 190 -12.29 25.68 10.48
CA ALA A 190 -11.20 24.89 9.93
C ALA A 190 -10.31 25.74 9.00
N ALA A 191 -9.00 25.55 9.09
CA ALA A 191 -8.02 26.13 8.18
C ALA A 191 -7.40 25.04 7.30
N GLY A 192 -7.49 25.19 5.98
CA GLY A 192 -7.00 24.18 5.04
C GLY A 192 -5.47 24.12 4.98
N LEU A 193 -4.95 22.90 4.94
CA LEU A 193 -3.60 22.61 4.47
C LEU A 193 -3.69 22.26 2.98
N GLY A 194 -3.03 23.08 2.16
CA GLY A 194 -2.96 22.88 0.71
C GLY A 194 -2.40 21.51 0.32
N THR A 195 -2.71 21.11 -0.91
CA THR A 195 -2.14 19.86 -1.45
C THR A 195 -0.67 20.09 -1.78
N PHE A 196 0.20 19.22 -1.27
CA PHE A 196 1.60 19.14 -1.63
C PHE A 196 2.02 17.67 -1.83
N HIS A 197 3.21 17.48 -2.38
CA HIS A 197 3.74 16.19 -2.79
C HIS A 197 5.06 15.91 -2.07
N PHE A 198 5.21 14.68 -1.61
CA PHE A 198 6.50 14.14 -1.20
C PHE A 198 7.22 13.66 -2.45
N VAL A 199 8.35 14.27 -2.79
CA VAL A 199 9.03 14.07 -4.07
C VAL A 199 10.39 13.42 -3.86
N PHE A 200 10.66 12.34 -4.58
CA PHE A 200 11.96 11.69 -4.54
C PHE A 200 13.03 12.61 -5.13
N PRO A 201 14.22 12.71 -4.50
CA PRO A 201 15.36 13.37 -5.13
C PRO A 201 15.76 12.58 -6.37
N GLU A 202 16.34 13.26 -7.36
CA GLU A 202 16.74 12.65 -8.64
C GLU A 202 17.55 11.36 -8.48
N THR A 203 18.46 11.32 -7.51
CA THR A 203 19.30 10.16 -7.20
C THR A 203 18.54 8.92 -6.71
N GLN A 204 17.32 9.10 -6.21
CA GLN A 204 16.43 8.02 -5.75
C GLN A 204 15.32 7.70 -6.75
N ARG A 205 15.24 8.45 -7.87
CA ARG A 205 14.31 8.16 -8.95
C ARG A 205 14.83 6.97 -9.75
N VAL A 206 13.92 6.10 -10.16
CA VAL A 206 14.28 4.97 -11.01
C VAL A 206 14.59 5.53 -12.40
N GLN A 207 15.84 5.34 -12.83
CA GLN A 207 16.30 5.73 -14.16
C GLN A 207 15.53 4.91 -15.21
N PRO A 208 15.10 5.52 -16.33
CA PRO A 208 14.62 4.76 -17.47
C PRO A 208 15.74 3.82 -17.94
N PHE A 209 15.38 2.58 -18.28
CA PHE A 209 16.31 1.61 -18.84
C PHE A 209 16.79 2.12 -20.20
N ARG A 210 18.09 2.44 -20.32
CA ARG A 210 18.75 2.54 -21.62
C ARG A 210 19.35 1.18 -21.96
N THR A 211 19.07 0.69 -23.16
CA THR A 211 19.74 -0.48 -23.71
C THR A 211 21.23 -0.20 -23.80
N ALA A 212 22.08 -1.17 -23.46
CA ALA A 212 23.54 -1.08 -23.56
C ALA A 212 24.09 -0.91 -25.00
N GLU A 213 23.23 -0.51 -25.94
CA GLU A 213 23.59 -0.09 -27.30
C GLU A 213 23.70 1.44 -27.42
N ASP A 214 23.28 2.21 -26.39
CA ASP A 214 23.38 3.68 -26.37
C ASP A 214 24.68 4.21 -25.70
N ASP A 215 25.51 3.33 -25.12
CA ASP A 215 26.80 3.69 -24.49
C ASP A 215 28.01 3.38 -25.40
N ALA A 216 27.77 3.07 -26.67
CA ALA A 216 28.81 2.87 -27.67
C ALA A 216 28.80 4.05 -28.65
N ASP A 217 29.16 5.24 -28.18
CA ASP A 217 29.70 6.36 -28.96
C ASP A 217 29.85 7.57 -28.01
N ASP A 218 30.86 7.55 -27.13
CA ASP A 218 31.70 8.74 -26.89
C ASP A 218 32.89 8.39 -25.99
N ASP A 219 34.05 8.77 -26.52
CA ASP A 219 35.35 8.99 -25.89
C ASP A 219 36.26 7.78 -25.58
N ASP A 220 36.95 7.36 -26.64
CA ASP A 220 38.37 7.02 -26.60
C ASP A 220 39.17 8.16 -25.90
N GLU A 221 39.96 7.84 -24.87
CA GLU A 221 41.32 8.37 -24.66
C GLU A 221 41.97 7.68 -23.44
N ASP A 222 42.86 6.73 -23.76
CA ASP A 222 44.16 6.40 -23.18
C ASP A 222 44.49 6.75 -21.70
N GLU A 223 44.89 5.74 -20.91
CA GLU A 223 46.29 5.50 -20.48
C GLU A 223 46.37 4.51 -19.28
N GLU A 224 46.97 3.35 -19.58
CA GLU A 224 48.03 2.59 -18.87
C GLU A 224 48.00 2.34 -17.33
N ASP A 225 48.04 1.03 -17.04
CA ASP A 225 48.88 0.27 -16.08
C ASP A 225 48.78 0.50 -14.55
N GLU A 226 48.47 -0.57 -13.80
CA GLU A 226 49.48 -1.41 -13.12
C GLU A 226 48.83 -2.50 -12.22
N ASP A 227 49.48 -3.66 -12.22
CA ASP A 227 49.20 -4.89 -11.49
C ASP A 227 49.17 -4.73 -9.95
N ASP A 228 48.37 -5.57 -9.27
CA ASP A 228 48.86 -6.62 -8.34
C ASP A 228 47.78 -7.02 -7.32
N ALA A 229 47.61 -8.33 -7.13
CA ALA A 229 46.86 -8.96 -6.05
C ALA A 229 47.83 -9.97 -5.42
N PRO A 230 47.86 -10.21 -4.08
CA PRO A 230 46.72 -10.88 -3.45
C PRO A 230 46.56 -10.72 -1.90
N ALA A 231 45.49 -11.37 -1.40
CA ALA A 231 45.36 -12.07 -0.11
C ALA A 231 44.65 -11.39 1.11
N ALA A 232 43.44 -11.90 1.35
CA ALA A 232 42.95 -12.58 2.57
C ALA A 232 42.74 -11.85 3.93
N ARG A 233 41.57 -12.18 4.53
CA ARG A 233 41.11 -12.07 5.95
C ARG A 233 40.57 -10.67 6.32
N SER A 234 39.50 -10.46 7.07
CA SER A 234 38.77 -11.24 8.08
C SER A 234 37.41 -10.58 8.40
N ALA A 235 36.40 -11.38 8.76
CA ALA A 235 35.19 -10.92 9.45
C ALA A 235 35.47 -10.41 10.88
N PRO A 236 34.58 -9.59 11.46
CA PRO A 236 33.71 -10.05 12.56
C PRO A 236 32.25 -9.59 12.37
N ALA A 237 31.21 -10.40 12.58
CA ALA A 237 30.63 -10.88 13.85
C ALA A 237 29.90 -9.79 14.70
N ALA A 238 28.58 -9.71 14.46
CA ALA A 238 27.45 -9.56 15.38
C ALA A 238 27.59 -8.74 16.69
N ALA A 239 26.67 -7.79 16.85
CA ALA A 239 26.07 -7.46 18.15
C ALA A 239 24.54 -7.33 18.00
N ALA A 240 23.83 -8.07 18.84
CA ALA A 240 22.38 -8.17 18.89
C ALA A 240 21.73 -6.96 19.58
N SER A 241 20.53 -6.59 19.14
CA SER A 241 19.56 -5.87 19.97
C SER A 241 18.13 -6.19 19.50
N SER A 242 17.29 -6.51 20.47
CA SER A 242 16.03 -7.24 20.35
C SER A 242 14.80 -6.34 20.58
N ARG A 243 13.86 -6.33 19.60
CA ARG A 243 12.37 -6.24 19.65
C ARG A 243 11.68 -5.10 20.48
N PRO A 244 10.40 -4.71 20.21
CA PRO A 244 9.27 -5.55 19.81
C PRO A 244 8.41 -5.08 18.62
N THR A 245 7.43 -5.93 18.33
CA THR A 245 6.49 -6.08 17.21
C THR A 245 5.30 -5.12 17.19
N ALA A 246 4.86 -4.74 15.98
CA ALA A 246 3.47 -4.40 15.69
C ALA A 246 3.00 -5.26 14.49
N GLY A 247 1.92 -6.02 14.67
CA GLY A 247 1.34 -6.89 13.65
C GLY A 247 0.50 -6.12 12.61
N PRO A 248 0.19 -6.72 11.45
CA PRO A 248 -0.64 -6.08 10.44
C PRO A 248 -2.12 -6.20 10.78
N ALA A 249 -2.89 -5.12 10.61
CA ALA A 249 -4.34 -5.15 10.65
C ALA A 249 -4.85 -5.88 9.39
N SER A 250 -5.56 -7.00 9.60
CA SER A 250 -6.01 -7.94 8.58
C SER A 250 -7.31 -7.49 7.91
N SER A 251 -7.39 -7.71 6.60
CA SER A 251 -8.64 -7.91 5.87
C SER A 251 -8.89 -9.42 5.85
N THR A 252 -9.91 -9.89 6.59
CA THR A 252 -10.18 -11.31 6.77
C THR A 252 -11.28 -11.80 5.83
N LEU A 253 -10.91 -12.65 4.85
CA LEU A 253 -11.87 -13.50 4.15
C LEU A 253 -12.27 -14.67 5.05
N PRO A 254 -13.46 -15.29 4.87
CA PRO A 254 -13.80 -16.50 5.62
C PRO A 254 -12.82 -17.64 5.33
N GLY A 255 -12.44 -18.37 6.38
CA GLY A 255 -11.54 -19.51 6.30
C GLY A 255 -12.23 -20.76 5.77
N ASP A 256 -11.46 -21.64 5.13
CA ASP A 256 -11.93 -22.96 4.75
C ASP A 256 -12.00 -23.89 5.99
N PRO A 257 -13.08 -24.68 6.17
CA PRO A 257 -13.33 -25.45 7.39
C PRO A 257 -12.26 -26.49 7.73
N ASP A 258 -11.60 -27.05 6.72
CA ASP A 258 -10.53 -28.04 6.85
C ASP A 258 -9.33 -27.45 7.61
N MET A 259 -8.88 -26.27 7.19
CA MET A 259 -7.79 -25.53 7.82
C MET A 259 -8.18 -24.99 9.21
N THR A 260 -9.43 -24.55 9.41
CA THR A 260 -9.91 -24.11 10.73
C THR A 260 -9.94 -25.26 11.75
N ARG A 261 -10.26 -26.48 11.33
CA ARG A 261 -10.33 -27.66 12.23
C ARG A 261 -9.04 -28.47 12.31
N GLY A 262 -8.07 -28.18 11.44
CA GLY A 262 -6.87 -28.99 11.28
C GLY A 262 -7.13 -30.35 10.64
N ASP A 263 -8.23 -30.51 9.90
CA ASP A 263 -8.67 -31.76 9.27
C ASP A 263 -7.96 -32.02 7.92
N VAL A 264 -6.72 -31.53 7.77
CA VAL A 264 -5.90 -31.65 6.55
C VAL A 264 -4.96 -32.85 6.69
N ARG A 265 -5.29 -33.95 6.00
CA ARG A 265 -4.54 -35.21 6.13
C ARG A 265 -3.26 -35.18 5.29
N PRO A 266 -2.08 -35.52 5.85
CA PRO A 266 -0.83 -35.59 5.08
C PRO A 266 -0.85 -36.58 3.93
N SER A 267 -1.67 -37.63 4.05
CA SER A 267 -1.85 -38.65 3.02
C SER A 267 -2.79 -38.22 1.89
N ASP A 268 -3.41 -37.06 1.99
CA ASP A 268 -4.23 -36.50 0.92
C ASP A 268 -3.31 -36.03 -0.23
N PRO A 269 -3.51 -36.51 -1.47
CA PRO A 269 -2.69 -36.11 -2.61
C PRO A 269 -2.76 -34.61 -2.94
N SER A 270 -3.74 -33.87 -2.40
CA SER A 270 -3.81 -32.41 -2.53
C SER A 270 -2.90 -31.64 -1.58
N VAL A 271 -2.33 -32.31 -0.57
CA VAL A 271 -1.36 -31.70 0.36
C VAL A 271 0.04 -31.81 -0.24
N SER A 272 0.56 -30.67 -0.65
CA SER A 272 1.92 -30.55 -1.20
C SER A 272 2.57 -29.26 -0.73
N ASP A 273 3.89 -29.31 -0.53
CA ASP A 273 4.77 -28.17 -0.26
C ASP A 273 5.22 -27.44 -1.54
N SER A 274 4.69 -27.87 -2.69
CA SER A 274 4.94 -27.30 -4.01
C SER A 274 3.67 -27.20 -4.83
N SER A 275 3.70 -26.39 -5.89
CA SER A 275 2.67 -26.39 -6.93
C SER A 275 3.26 -26.06 -8.30
N ASP A 276 2.62 -26.56 -9.35
CA ASP A 276 2.94 -26.25 -10.76
C ASP A 276 1.61 -25.98 -11.47
N THR A 277 1.42 -24.75 -11.93
CA THR A 277 0.15 -24.32 -12.53
C THR A 277 0.42 -23.52 -13.79
N LEU A 278 -0.14 -23.99 -14.91
CA LEU A 278 -0.17 -23.26 -16.18
C LEU A 278 -1.54 -22.57 -16.31
N THR A 279 -1.55 -21.27 -16.56
CA THR A 279 -2.77 -20.49 -16.81
C THR A 279 -2.46 -19.45 -17.88
N ASP A 280 -3.28 -19.39 -18.93
CA ASP A 280 -3.18 -18.41 -20.03
C ASP A 280 -1.78 -18.29 -20.66
N GLY A 281 -1.05 -19.39 -20.72
CA GLY A 281 0.31 -19.43 -21.28
C GLY A 281 1.40 -19.02 -20.31
N VAL A 282 1.10 -18.75 -19.04
CA VAL A 282 2.11 -18.50 -17.99
C VAL A 282 2.10 -19.64 -16.99
N ARG A 283 3.25 -20.31 -16.83
CA ARG A 283 3.46 -21.35 -15.83
C ARG A 283 4.08 -20.76 -14.57
N VAL A 284 3.43 -20.99 -13.44
CA VAL A 284 3.92 -20.64 -12.11
C VAL A 284 4.23 -21.92 -11.36
N ARG A 285 5.50 -22.07 -10.97
CA ARG A 285 5.99 -23.14 -10.10
C ARG A 285 6.41 -22.56 -8.77
N VAL A 286 6.07 -23.23 -7.67
CA VAL A 286 6.51 -22.89 -6.32
C VAL A 286 7.00 -24.13 -5.60
N THR A 287 8.04 -23.97 -4.81
CA THR A 287 8.51 -24.99 -3.85
C THR A 287 8.80 -24.31 -2.53
N THR A 288 8.41 -24.94 -1.42
CA THR A 288 8.65 -24.40 -0.08
C THR A 288 9.57 -25.29 0.75
N SER A 289 10.22 -24.67 1.73
CA SER A 289 11.08 -25.39 2.68
C SER A 289 11.00 -24.72 4.05
N TYR A 290 10.94 -25.53 5.10
CA TYR A 290 11.03 -25.06 6.48
C TYR A 290 12.46 -24.61 6.81
N LYS A 291 12.61 -23.55 7.62
CA LYS A 291 13.89 -22.99 8.05
C LYS A 291 14.06 -23.09 9.57
N PRO A 292 14.58 -24.21 10.10
CA PRO A 292 14.78 -24.41 11.53
C PRO A 292 15.60 -23.30 12.19
N GLU A 293 16.64 -22.83 11.52
CA GLU A 293 17.56 -21.79 11.99
C GLU A 293 16.93 -20.39 12.12
N ARG A 294 15.77 -20.18 11.49
CA ARG A 294 14.97 -18.94 11.59
C ARG A 294 13.63 -19.15 12.30
N SER A 295 13.45 -20.31 12.90
CA SER A 295 12.23 -20.70 13.62
C SER A 295 12.51 -20.85 15.10
N ASP A 296 11.47 -20.65 15.90
CA ASP A 296 11.48 -20.89 17.34
C ASP A 296 10.17 -21.62 17.71
N PRO A 297 10.14 -22.96 17.60
CA PRO A 297 8.96 -23.76 17.90
C PRO A 297 8.47 -23.61 19.34
N SER A 298 9.34 -23.24 20.28
CA SER A 298 8.96 -23.01 21.67
C SER A 298 8.11 -21.75 21.86
N MET A 299 8.14 -20.86 20.87
CA MET A 299 7.42 -19.59 20.84
C MET A 299 6.37 -19.52 19.72
N ASP A 300 5.96 -20.68 19.17
CA ASP A 300 5.00 -20.80 18.07
C ASP A 300 5.42 -20.00 16.80
N LYS A 301 6.73 -19.83 16.58
CA LYS A 301 7.28 -19.09 15.43
C LYS A 301 7.89 -20.06 14.42
N HIS A 302 7.30 -20.13 13.25
CA HIS A 302 7.73 -21.03 12.18
C HIS A 302 8.05 -20.22 10.92
N CYS A 303 9.28 -20.35 10.43
CA CYS A 303 9.74 -19.65 9.24
C CYS A 303 9.87 -20.62 8.08
N PHE A 304 9.22 -20.26 6.96
CA PHE A 304 9.35 -20.98 5.70
C PHE A 304 10.01 -20.07 4.65
N GLN A 305 10.73 -20.68 3.72
CA GLN A 305 11.15 -20.02 2.49
C GLN A 305 10.41 -20.68 1.32
N TYR A 306 9.94 -19.86 0.38
CA TYR A 306 9.39 -20.33 -0.88
C TYR A 306 10.19 -19.74 -2.05
N ASN A 307 10.46 -20.59 -3.04
CA ASN A 307 11.03 -20.23 -4.34
C ASN A 307 9.93 -20.31 -5.38
N ILE A 308 9.77 -19.27 -6.18
CA ILE A 308 8.77 -19.19 -7.25
C ILE A 308 9.47 -18.96 -8.58
N ARG A 309 9.14 -19.79 -9.57
CA ARG A 309 9.52 -19.64 -10.97
C ARG A 309 8.29 -19.35 -11.82
N ILE A 310 8.34 -18.25 -12.55
CA ILE A 310 7.30 -17.83 -13.50
C ILE A 310 7.89 -17.95 -14.89
N THR A 311 7.28 -18.75 -15.75
CA THR A 311 7.72 -19.00 -17.13
C THR A 311 6.64 -18.53 -18.08
N ASN A 312 7.00 -17.69 -19.05
CA ASN A 312 6.12 -17.37 -20.17
C ASN A 312 6.23 -18.49 -21.21
N GLU A 313 5.21 -19.34 -21.28
CA GLU A 313 5.08 -20.44 -22.25
C GLU A 313 4.18 -20.06 -23.44
N SER A 314 3.78 -18.79 -23.55
CA SER A 314 3.08 -18.32 -24.74
C SER A 314 4.04 -18.30 -25.95
N PRO A 315 3.55 -18.62 -27.16
CA PRO A 315 4.43 -18.81 -28.32
C PRO A 315 4.93 -17.49 -28.92
N ASP A 316 4.17 -16.41 -28.77
CA ASP A 316 4.34 -15.17 -29.53
C ASP A 316 4.10 -13.89 -28.71
N ARG A 317 3.68 -14.00 -27.44
CA ARG A 317 3.32 -12.83 -26.63
C ARG A 317 4.37 -12.53 -25.55
N SER A 318 4.81 -11.29 -25.49
CA SER A 318 5.55 -10.79 -24.32
C SER A 318 4.55 -10.39 -23.24
N VAL A 319 4.83 -10.72 -21.98
CA VAL A 319 3.97 -10.40 -20.84
C VAL A 319 4.76 -9.72 -19.73
N GLN A 320 4.17 -8.73 -19.08
CA GLN A 320 4.77 -8.09 -17.92
C GLN A 320 3.99 -8.38 -16.67
N LEU A 321 4.67 -8.86 -15.63
CA LEU A 321 4.04 -9.09 -14.33
C LEU A 321 3.75 -7.75 -13.66
N VAL A 322 2.47 -7.45 -13.41
CA VAL A 322 2.00 -6.17 -12.85
C VAL A 322 1.78 -6.26 -11.35
N SER A 323 1.09 -7.28 -10.86
CA SER A 323 0.74 -7.39 -9.45
C SER A 323 0.51 -8.83 -9.01
N ARG A 324 0.36 -9.02 -7.70
CA ARG A 324 0.06 -10.31 -7.08
C ARG A 324 -1.02 -10.14 -6.03
N ARG A 325 -1.80 -11.18 -5.82
CA ARG A 325 -2.76 -11.31 -4.72
C ARG A 325 -2.71 -12.74 -4.22
N PHE A 326 -2.33 -12.92 -2.96
CA PHE A 326 -2.25 -14.20 -2.30
C PHE A 326 -3.23 -14.24 -1.13
N GLU A 327 -3.86 -15.39 -0.95
CA GLU A 327 -4.68 -15.71 0.20
C GLU A 327 -3.92 -16.73 1.04
N ILE A 328 -3.71 -16.42 2.31
CA ILE A 328 -2.97 -17.25 3.25
C ILE A 328 -3.94 -17.63 4.37
N GLN A 329 -4.16 -18.94 4.56
CA GLN A 329 -4.92 -19.43 5.70
C GLN A 329 -3.99 -20.16 6.65
N THR A 330 -4.00 -19.75 7.91
CA THR A 330 -3.25 -20.41 8.97
C THR A 330 -4.11 -21.51 9.58
N VAL A 331 -3.53 -22.63 10.00
CA VAL A 331 -4.30 -23.68 10.68
C VAL A 331 -4.91 -23.13 11.96
N GLY A 332 -6.18 -23.47 12.22
CA GLY A 332 -6.92 -22.95 13.37
C GLY A 332 -7.46 -21.52 13.22
N SER A 333 -7.21 -20.81 12.11
CA SER A 333 -7.81 -19.49 11.89
C SER A 333 -9.21 -19.59 11.28
N ASP A 334 -10.11 -18.72 11.75
CA ASP A 334 -11.48 -18.58 11.22
C ASP A 334 -11.51 -17.81 9.87
N GLY A 335 -10.39 -17.21 9.49
CA GLY A 335 -10.27 -16.38 8.30
C GLY A 335 -8.95 -16.58 7.55
N LYS A 336 -8.89 -16.01 6.34
CA LYS A 336 -7.68 -15.93 5.50
C LYS A 336 -7.15 -14.50 5.49
N ASP A 337 -5.84 -14.37 5.56
CA ASP A 337 -5.13 -13.12 5.33
C ASP A 337 -4.91 -12.92 3.83
N VAL A 338 -5.16 -11.71 3.35
CA VAL A 338 -4.93 -11.33 1.94
C VAL A 338 -3.67 -10.48 1.83
N VAL A 339 -2.68 -10.98 1.09
CA VAL A 339 -1.48 -10.23 0.73
C VAL A 339 -1.57 -9.85 -0.73
N GLN A 340 -1.79 -8.57 -1.02
CA GLN A 340 -1.85 -8.05 -2.39
C GLN A 340 -0.89 -6.89 -2.59
N GLY A 341 -0.39 -6.73 -3.81
CA GLY A 341 0.44 -5.59 -4.15
C GLY A 341 1.15 -5.71 -5.50
N PRO A 342 1.83 -4.64 -5.94
CA PRO A 342 2.46 -4.58 -7.25
C PRO A 342 3.72 -5.46 -7.33
N GLY A 343 3.91 -6.03 -8.51
CA GLY A 343 5.05 -6.86 -8.90
C GLY A 343 5.31 -8.05 -7.98
N VAL A 344 6.56 -8.49 -7.97
CA VAL A 344 7.12 -9.49 -7.05
C VAL A 344 8.50 -9.01 -6.59
N THR A 345 8.80 -9.12 -5.29
CA THR A 345 10.11 -8.78 -4.67
C THR A 345 10.77 -7.44 -5.00
N GLY A 346 10.10 -6.48 -5.65
CA GLY A 346 10.74 -5.24 -6.10
C GLY A 346 10.61 -5.00 -7.59
N ARG A 347 10.38 -6.07 -8.34
CA ARG A 347 10.39 -6.09 -9.80
C ARG A 347 9.00 -6.34 -10.40
N GLN A 348 8.80 -5.88 -11.63
CA GLN A 348 7.68 -6.18 -12.52
C GLN A 348 8.27 -6.72 -13.82
N PRO A 349 8.80 -7.96 -13.80
CA PRO A 349 9.56 -8.50 -14.92
C PRO A 349 8.71 -8.55 -16.19
N VAL A 350 9.30 -8.10 -17.30
CA VAL A 350 8.86 -8.44 -18.65
C VAL A 350 9.44 -9.80 -18.99
N LEU A 351 8.59 -10.69 -19.51
CA LEU A 351 8.94 -12.03 -19.94
C LEU A 351 8.58 -12.16 -21.42
N LYS A 352 9.59 -12.25 -22.28
CA LYS A 352 9.40 -12.65 -23.68
C LYS A 352 8.96 -14.13 -23.77
N PRO A 353 8.43 -14.59 -24.92
CA PRO A 353 8.16 -16.01 -25.15
C PRO A 353 9.34 -16.90 -24.75
N GLY A 354 9.09 -17.88 -23.87
CA GLY A 354 10.09 -18.83 -23.35
C GLY A 354 10.90 -18.33 -22.14
N GLU A 355 10.87 -17.05 -21.81
CA GLU A 355 11.65 -16.51 -20.68
C GLU A 355 11.06 -16.89 -19.32
N SER A 356 11.92 -16.84 -18.31
CA SER A 356 11.53 -17.14 -16.94
C SER A 356 12.10 -16.15 -15.94
N PHE A 357 11.32 -15.86 -14.90
CA PHE A 357 11.74 -15.09 -13.74
C PHE A 357 11.62 -15.93 -12.47
N GLU A 358 12.65 -15.89 -11.63
CA GLU A 358 12.68 -16.58 -10.36
C GLU A 358 12.87 -15.61 -9.20
N TYR A 359 12.20 -15.89 -8.09
CA TYR A 359 12.45 -15.19 -6.85
C TYR A 359 12.26 -16.05 -5.61
N ASN A 360 12.94 -15.66 -4.55
CA ASN A 360 12.84 -16.26 -3.23
C ASN A 360 12.17 -15.29 -2.26
N SER A 361 11.36 -15.79 -1.35
CA SER A 361 10.78 -15.00 -0.27
C SER A 361 10.50 -15.88 0.96
N THR A 362 10.23 -15.25 2.10
CA THR A 362 10.03 -15.93 3.38
C THR A 362 8.63 -15.68 3.92
N ALA A 363 8.07 -16.67 4.61
CA ALA A 363 6.82 -16.59 5.34
C ALA A 363 7.10 -16.86 6.83
N PRO A 364 7.26 -15.81 7.66
CA PRO A 364 7.29 -15.95 9.11
C PRO A 364 5.86 -16.10 9.64
N LEU A 365 5.52 -17.29 10.12
CA LEU A 365 4.21 -17.64 10.64
C LEU A 365 4.26 -17.67 12.17
N SER A 366 3.31 -16.98 12.82
CA SER A 366 3.08 -17.09 14.26
C SER A 366 1.85 -17.97 14.45
N VAL A 367 2.07 -19.27 14.64
CA VAL A 367 1.03 -20.30 14.60
C VAL A 367 1.36 -21.38 15.60
N LYS A 368 0.39 -21.73 16.43
CA LYS A 368 0.45 -22.92 17.27
C LYS A 368 0.05 -24.13 16.44
N PRO A 369 0.98 -25.05 16.09
CA PRO A 369 0.65 -26.17 15.21
C PRO A 369 -0.34 -27.14 15.85
N MET A 370 -1.24 -27.73 15.06
CA MET A 370 -2.17 -28.79 15.48
C MET A 370 -1.60 -30.17 15.17
N LEU A 371 -0.40 -30.47 15.67
CA LEU A 371 0.39 -31.67 15.31
C LEU A 371 -0.32 -32.99 15.61
N ASP A 372 -1.28 -33.00 16.54
CA ASP A 372 -2.14 -34.16 16.82
C ASP A 372 -3.06 -34.52 15.64
N ARG A 373 -3.26 -33.58 14.70
CA ARG A 373 -4.14 -33.74 13.53
C ARG A 373 -3.41 -33.58 12.21
N THR A 374 -2.54 -32.57 12.10
CA THR A 374 -1.88 -32.22 10.85
C THR A 374 -0.52 -31.54 11.06
N PRO A 375 0.49 -31.87 10.24
CA PRO A 375 1.76 -31.13 10.15
C PRO A 375 1.62 -29.85 9.31
N VAL A 376 0.49 -29.62 8.64
CA VAL A 376 0.22 -28.41 7.88
C VAL A 376 -0.06 -27.26 8.85
N VAL A 377 0.72 -26.18 8.75
CA VAL A 377 0.55 -24.99 9.61
C VAL A 377 -0.10 -23.83 8.89
N ALA A 378 0.00 -23.77 7.57
CA ALA A 378 -0.68 -22.79 6.74
C ALA A 378 -0.79 -23.28 5.29
N ARG A 379 -1.63 -22.61 4.51
CA ARG A 379 -1.82 -22.81 3.08
C ARG A 379 -1.81 -21.48 2.37
N MET A 380 -1.24 -21.43 1.18
CA MET A 380 -1.21 -20.24 0.34
C MET A 380 -1.61 -20.56 -1.09
N GLU A 381 -2.45 -19.71 -1.67
CA GLU A 381 -2.84 -19.75 -3.07
C GLU A 381 -3.07 -18.32 -3.58
N GLY A 382 -3.16 -18.11 -4.89
CA GLY A 382 -3.48 -16.77 -5.39
C GLY A 382 -3.29 -16.60 -6.88
N GLU A 383 -3.03 -15.36 -7.26
CA GLU A 383 -2.89 -14.97 -8.66
C GLU A 383 -1.84 -13.87 -8.84
N TYR A 384 -1.22 -13.88 -10.02
CA TYR A 384 -0.46 -12.79 -10.58
C TYR A 384 -1.27 -12.15 -11.70
N ASN A 385 -1.25 -10.82 -11.76
CA ASN A 385 -1.83 -10.08 -12.87
C ASN A 385 -0.70 -9.62 -13.79
N PHE A 386 -0.93 -9.72 -15.08
CA PHE A 386 -0.03 -9.38 -16.16
C PHE A 386 -0.71 -8.43 -17.13
N VAL A 387 0.09 -7.65 -17.85
CA VAL A 387 -0.31 -7.08 -19.14
C VAL A 387 0.40 -7.82 -20.27
N VAL A 388 -0.27 -7.91 -21.42
CA VAL A 388 0.34 -8.35 -22.67
C VAL A 388 0.98 -7.13 -23.31
N LEU A 389 2.19 -7.27 -23.86
CA LEU A 389 2.89 -6.19 -24.55
C LEU A 389 2.76 -6.35 -26.07
N GLU A 390 2.81 -5.22 -26.78
CA GLU A 390 2.92 -5.16 -28.25
C GLU A 390 4.22 -5.82 -28.75
N GLU A 391 4.33 -6.10 -30.06
CA GLU A 391 5.48 -6.79 -30.67
C GLU A 391 6.83 -6.10 -30.42
N ASP A 392 6.83 -4.76 -30.25
CA ASP A 392 8.03 -3.98 -29.93
C ASP A 392 8.40 -4.00 -28.42
N GLY A 393 7.56 -4.62 -27.59
CA GLY A 393 7.77 -4.74 -26.14
C GLY A 393 7.63 -3.42 -25.37
N SER A 394 7.20 -2.32 -26.01
CA SER A 394 7.23 -0.97 -25.45
C SER A 394 5.93 -0.55 -24.77
N ALA A 395 4.79 -1.07 -25.23
CA ALA A 395 3.47 -0.67 -24.75
C ALA A 395 2.57 -1.87 -24.40
N PRO A 396 1.68 -1.75 -23.40
CA PRO A 396 0.63 -2.73 -23.15
C PRO A 396 -0.38 -2.77 -24.30
N GLN A 397 -0.71 -3.95 -24.79
CA GLN A 397 -1.89 -4.17 -25.63
C GLN A 397 -3.13 -3.82 -24.80
N GLY A 398 -3.94 -2.88 -25.30
CA GLY A 398 -5.16 -2.47 -24.62
C GLY A 398 -6.10 -3.65 -24.37
N GLY A 399 -6.49 -3.88 -23.10
CA GLY A 399 -7.34 -5.00 -22.72
C GLY A 399 -7.40 -5.23 -21.20
N ASP A 400 -8.21 -6.21 -20.78
CA ASP A 400 -8.28 -6.63 -19.38
C ASP A 400 -6.96 -7.28 -18.94
N PRO A 401 -6.50 -7.07 -17.68
CA PRO A 401 -5.29 -7.69 -17.17
C PRO A 401 -5.36 -9.22 -17.24
N MET A 402 -4.35 -9.84 -17.85
CA MET A 402 -4.21 -11.29 -17.92
C MET A 402 -3.86 -11.84 -16.53
N LYS A 403 -4.42 -12.99 -16.15
CA LYS A 403 -4.17 -13.59 -14.83
C LYS A 403 -3.45 -14.93 -14.94
N ALA A 404 -2.38 -15.11 -14.17
CA ALA A 404 -1.77 -16.41 -13.96
C ALA A 404 -1.98 -16.88 -12.53
N LYS A 405 -2.49 -18.11 -12.35
CA LYS A 405 -2.73 -18.64 -11.00
C LYS A 405 -1.43 -19.11 -10.35
N LEU A 406 -1.27 -18.75 -9.08
CA LEU A 406 -0.38 -19.45 -8.17
C LEU A 406 -1.18 -20.61 -7.58
N GLY A 407 -0.86 -21.82 -8.03
CA GLY A 407 -1.48 -23.04 -7.52
C GLY A 407 -1.31 -23.15 -6.00
N ARG A 408 -2.34 -23.69 -5.36
CA ARG A 408 -2.35 -23.96 -3.92
C ARG A 408 -1.18 -24.83 -3.49
N PHE A 409 -0.49 -24.41 -2.43
CA PHE A 409 0.54 -25.19 -1.76
C PHE A 409 0.44 -24.97 -0.24
N HIS A 410 1.10 -25.83 0.52
CA HIS A 410 1.02 -25.89 1.97
C HIS A 410 2.39 -25.63 2.60
N PHE A 411 2.38 -24.98 3.76
CA PHE A 411 3.53 -24.90 4.63
C PHE A 411 3.46 -26.08 5.60
N ILE A 412 4.30 -27.08 5.35
CA ILE A 412 4.28 -28.37 6.06
C ILE A 412 5.49 -28.42 6.99
N LEU A 413 5.26 -28.61 8.28
CA LEU A 413 6.37 -28.88 9.20
C LEU A 413 7.01 -30.22 8.84
N PRO A 414 8.34 -30.31 8.81
CA PRO A 414 9.00 -31.59 8.63
C PRO A 414 8.65 -32.50 9.79
N ASP A 415 8.70 -33.81 9.56
CA ASP A 415 8.56 -34.81 10.62
C ASP A 415 9.80 -34.68 11.53
N LEU A 416 9.69 -33.83 12.55
CA LEU A 416 10.68 -33.65 13.59
C LEU A 416 10.56 -34.90 14.46
N GLY A 417 11.19 -35.99 14.03
CA GLY A 417 11.24 -37.24 14.79
C GLY A 417 11.48 -36.93 16.25
N ALA A 418 10.67 -37.53 17.13
CA ALA A 418 10.70 -37.32 18.56
C ALA A 418 12.16 -37.30 19.06
N VAL A 419 12.60 -36.14 19.54
CA VAL A 419 13.88 -35.99 20.26
C VAL A 419 13.67 -36.44 21.69
#